data_AF-A0A1Q6DNY2-F1
#
_entry.id   AF-A0A1Q6DNY2-F1
#
_cell.length_a   1.000
_cell.length_b   1.000
_cell.length_c   1.000
_cell.angle_alpha   90.00
_cell.angle_beta   90.00
_cell.angle_gamma   90.00
#
_symmetry.space_group_name_H-M   'P 1'
#
loop_
_entity.id
_entity.type
_entity.pdbx_description
1 polymer ?
#
loop_
_entity_poly.entity_id
_entity_poly.type
_entity_poly.pdbx_seq_one_letter_code
_entity_poly.pdbx_strand_id
1 'polypeptide(L)'
;MSDVQTKQIIDGSYPRGVVMQCGLIFIGGLIATAVVFFFMMGQSIGPTYGEGFRMLARLEQDIFYKSLLIYGSTVLVALACILIITVLYSHRVAGPIYRLRLFARQVRDGEVGKRVALRRTDVIQPLADEMNFMVDGFHNTFDTISREVACMENVIKKLESGGQGGEEHLREIEKISGKISFLLEKYKL
;
A
#
# COMPACT_ATOMS: atom_id res chain seq x y z
N MET A 1 -13.92 -19.27 15.10
CA MET A 1 -13.13 -18.05 15.37
C MET A 1 -11.65 -18.44 15.33
N SER A 2 -11.14 -18.73 14.13
CA SER A 2 -9.76 -19.17 13.92
C SER A 2 -8.93 -17.96 13.49
N ASP A 3 -7.86 -17.72 14.24
CA ASP A 3 -6.68 -16.92 13.90
C ASP A 3 -6.90 -15.84 12.83
N VAL A 4 -7.30 -14.66 13.30
CA VAL A 4 -6.94 -13.41 12.63
C VAL A 4 -5.43 -13.28 12.79
N GLN A 5 -4.67 -14.05 12.02
CA GLN A 5 -3.28 -13.72 11.74
C GLN A 5 -3.32 -12.27 11.28
N THR A 6 -2.71 -11.40 12.06
CA THR A 6 -2.55 -9.99 11.73
C THR A 6 -1.56 -9.91 10.56
N LYS A 7 -1.99 -10.39 9.39
CA LYS A 7 -1.26 -10.30 8.14
C LYS A 7 -1.20 -8.80 7.87
N GLN A 8 -0.05 -8.20 8.15
CA GLN A 8 0.13 -6.76 8.06
C GLN A 8 -0.37 -6.29 6.69
N ILE A 9 -1.28 -5.30 6.71
CA ILE A 9 -1.89 -4.70 5.52
C ILE A 9 -0.81 -4.12 4.57
N ILE A 10 0.34 -3.78 5.15
CA ILE A 10 1.58 -3.35 4.49
C ILE A 10 2.57 -4.50 4.62
N ASP A 11 3.13 -4.98 3.51
CA ASP A 11 4.20 -5.98 3.55
C ASP A 11 5.36 -5.48 4.42
N GLY A 12 5.63 -6.15 5.55
CA GLY A 12 6.65 -5.78 6.54
C GLY A 12 8.09 -5.83 6.00
N SER A 13 8.31 -6.31 4.78
CA SER A 13 9.59 -6.25 4.08
C SER A 13 9.86 -4.89 3.39
N TYR A 14 8.81 -4.14 3.05
CA TYR A 14 8.94 -2.84 2.36
C TYR A 14 9.54 -1.71 3.23
N PRO A 15 9.08 -1.44 4.46
CA PRO A 15 9.67 -0.38 5.28
C PRO A 15 11.15 -0.63 5.56
N ARG A 16 11.56 -1.91 5.70
CA ARG A 16 12.97 -2.29 5.86
C ARG A 16 13.81 -1.95 4.63
N GLY A 17 13.30 -2.22 3.42
CA GLY A 17 13.97 -1.85 2.17
C GLY A 17 14.15 -0.34 2.01
N VAL A 18 13.12 0.45 2.32
CA VAL A 18 13.24 1.92 2.25
C VAL A 18 14.20 2.45 3.31
N VAL A 19 14.11 1.97 4.56
CA VAL A 19 15.05 2.36 5.63
C VAL A 19 16.50 2.02 5.24
N MET A 20 16.74 0.85 4.65
CA MET A 20 18.07 0.46 4.17
C MET A 20 18.57 1.36 3.04
N GLN A 21 17.72 1.72 2.07
CA GLN A 21 18.05 2.66 1.00
C GLN A 21 18.35 4.06 1.55
N CYS A 22 17.55 4.55 2.50
CA CYS A 22 17.80 5.81 3.19
C CYS A 22 19.14 5.78 3.94
N GLY A 23 19.43 4.67 4.63
CA GLY A 23 20.71 4.45 5.30
C GLY A 23 21.89 4.51 4.33
N LEU A 24 21.78 3.85 3.17
CA LEU A 24 22.82 3.89 2.14
C LEU A 24 23.04 5.28 1.56
N ILE A 25 21.98 6.04 1.26
CA ILE A 25 22.12 7.41 0.74
C ILE A 25 22.70 8.33 1.83
N PHE A 26 22.26 8.18 3.08
CA PHE A 26 22.78 8.95 4.21
C PHE A 26 24.27 8.67 4.45
N ILE A 27 24.68 7.40 4.48
CA ILE A 27 26.08 7.00 4.60
C ILE A 27 26.89 7.50 3.40
N GLY A 28 26.38 7.36 2.18
CA GLY A 28 27.03 7.89 0.97
C GLY A 28 27.22 9.40 1.03
N GLY A 29 26.22 10.12 1.56
CA GLY A 29 26.29 11.55 1.82
C GLY A 29 27.33 11.95 2.86
N LEU A 30 27.38 11.24 3.99
CA LEU A 30 28.41 11.44 5.02
C LEU A 30 29.82 11.18 4.46
N ILE A 31 29.97 10.12 3.65
CA ILE A 31 31.24 9.81 2.99
C ILE A 31 31.60 10.93 2.00
N ALA A 32 30.65 11.41 1.19
CA ALA A 32 30.89 12.51 0.26
C ALA A 32 31.33 13.79 0.99
N THR A 33 30.65 14.16 2.08
CA THR A 33 31.04 15.30 2.91
C THR A 33 32.41 15.08 3.55
N ALA A 34 32.72 13.87 4.02
CA ALA A 34 34.03 13.53 4.59
C ALA A 34 35.16 13.57 3.55
N VAL A 35 34.90 13.13 2.31
CA VAL A 35 35.85 13.21 1.19
C VAL A 35 36.12 14.66 0.83
N VAL A 36 35.08 15.49 0.70
CA VAL A 36 35.22 16.94 0.48
C VAL A 36 36.05 17.57 1.59
N PHE A 37 35.75 17.25 2.85
CA PHE A 37 36.51 17.73 4.00
C PHE A 37 37.98 17.30 3.95
N PHE A 38 38.26 16.03 3.65
CA PHE A 38 39.61 15.49 3.55
C PHE A 38 40.42 16.16 2.44
N PHE A 39 39.83 16.35 1.26
CA PHE A 39 40.47 17.09 0.16
C PHE A 39 40.77 18.54 0.53
N MET A 40 39.85 19.20 1.26
CA MET A 40 40.08 20.57 1.75
C MET A 40 41.16 20.65 2.83
N MET A 41 41.27 19.63 3.69
CA MET A 41 42.28 19.56 4.75
C MET A 41 43.67 19.21 4.21
N GLY A 42 43.74 18.47 3.09
CA GLY A 42 44.99 18.15 2.39
C GLY A 42 45.67 19.33 1.69
N GLN A 43 44.99 20.48 1.57
CA GLN A 43 45.63 21.73 1.13
C GLN A 43 46.32 22.39 2.33
N SER A 44 47.66 22.39 2.31
CA SER A 44 48.50 22.96 3.37
C SER A 44 48.11 24.41 3.66
N ILE A 45 47.60 24.66 4.86
CA ILE A 45 47.54 25.99 5.46
C ILE A 45 49.02 26.39 5.65
N GLY A 46 49.49 27.40 4.91
CA GLY A 46 50.90 27.67 4.63
C GLY A 46 51.86 27.65 5.84
N PRO A 47 53.15 27.37 5.62
CA PRO A 47 54.12 27.22 6.70
C PRO A 47 54.52 28.62 7.20
N THR A 48 54.47 28.83 8.52
CA THR A 48 55.04 29.95 9.31
C THR A 48 53.99 30.81 10.03
N TYR A 49 54.10 30.86 11.36
CA TYR A 49 53.30 31.66 12.30
C TYR A 49 53.25 33.18 11.99
N GLY A 50 54.16 33.71 11.17
CA GLY A 50 54.19 35.11 10.73
C GLY A 50 53.19 35.49 9.63
N GLU A 51 52.74 34.55 8.81
CA GLU A 51 51.63 34.79 7.86
C GLU A 51 50.26 34.63 8.50
N GLY A 52 50.19 34.05 9.70
CA GLY A 52 48.94 33.84 10.45
C GLY A 52 48.16 35.13 10.71
N PHE A 53 48.84 36.26 10.94
CA PHE A 53 48.20 37.56 11.15
C PHE A 53 47.63 38.20 9.87
N ARG A 54 48.20 37.92 8.69
CA ARG A 54 47.63 38.32 7.37
C ARG A 54 46.54 37.36 6.91
N MET A 55 46.65 36.09 7.33
CA MET A 55 45.61 35.09 7.15
C MET A 55 44.37 35.43 7.99
N LEU A 56 44.52 35.95 9.21
CA LEU A 56 43.42 36.45 10.06
C LEU A 56 42.47 37.44 9.36
N ALA A 57 42.97 38.29 8.46
CA ALA A 57 42.15 39.22 7.67
C ALA A 57 41.43 38.56 6.46
N ARG A 58 41.88 37.39 6.00
CA ARG A 58 41.24 36.59 4.95
C ARG A 58 40.45 35.40 5.50
N LEU A 59 40.63 35.08 6.79
CA LEU A 59 40.01 33.96 7.48
C LEU A 59 38.49 34.09 7.49
N GLU A 60 37.91 35.29 7.59
CA GLU A 60 36.46 35.41 7.52
C GLU A 60 35.91 34.88 6.19
N GLN A 61 36.54 35.22 5.07
CA GLN A 61 36.07 34.80 3.75
C GLN A 61 36.38 33.32 3.46
N ASP A 62 37.56 32.84 3.84
CA ASP A 62 37.95 31.43 3.64
C ASP A 62 37.20 30.47 4.57
N ILE A 63 37.01 30.84 5.85
CA ILE A 63 36.20 30.07 6.80
C ILE A 63 34.74 30.07 6.33
N PHE A 64 34.22 31.22 5.88
CA PHE A 64 32.85 31.30 5.40
C PHE A 64 32.63 30.42 4.18
N TYR A 65 33.52 30.47 3.18
CA TYR A 65 33.40 29.64 1.98
C TYR A 65 33.55 28.14 2.27
N LYS A 66 34.53 27.75 3.12
CA LYS A 66 34.71 26.35 3.55
C LYS A 66 33.52 25.83 4.35
N SER A 67 33.01 26.64 5.29
CA SER A 67 31.83 26.28 6.09
C SER A 67 30.59 26.18 5.19
N LEU A 68 30.39 27.14 4.29
CA LEU A 68 29.28 27.14 3.33
C LEU A 68 29.32 25.90 2.42
N LEU A 69 30.51 25.47 1.98
CA LEU A 69 30.66 24.26 1.18
C LEU A 69 30.29 22.98 1.96
N ILE A 70 30.77 22.83 3.19
CA ILE A 70 30.51 21.63 4.02
C ILE A 70 29.03 21.56 4.42
N TYR A 71 28.47 22.67 4.91
CA TYR A 71 27.06 22.73 5.28
C TYR A 71 26.17 22.63 4.02
N GLY A 72 26.54 23.30 2.94
CA GLY A 72 25.83 23.26 1.67
C GLY A 72 25.79 21.86 1.07
N SER A 73 26.90 21.11 1.07
CA SER A 73 26.94 19.73 0.58
C SER A 73 26.04 18.82 1.44
N THR A 74 26.07 18.99 2.75
CA THR A 74 25.26 18.20 3.68
C THR A 74 23.76 18.45 3.49
N VAL A 75 23.36 19.73 3.35
CA VAL A 75 21.96 20.10 3.06
C VAL A 75 21.51 19.55 1.70
N LEU A 76 22.37 19.63 0.68
CA LEU A 76 22.06 19.11 -0.65
C LEU A 76 21.80 17.60 -0.64
N VAL A 77 22.64 16.83 0.06
CA VAL A 77 22.43 15.39 0.26
C VAL A 77 21.11 15.14 0.99
N ALA A 78 20.83 15.88 2.07
CA ALA A 78 19.60 15.71 2.82
C ALA A 78 18.36 15.98 1.96
N LEU A 79 18.38 17.03 1.13
CA LEU A 79 17.30 17.33 0.18
C LEU A 79 17.14 16.23 -0.87
N ALA A 80 18.24 15.69 -1.39
CA ALA A 80 18.20 14.56 -2.32
C ALA A 80 17.57 13.31 -1.69
N CYS A 81 17.92 12.98 -0.45
CA CYS A 81 17.28 11.90 0.32
C CYS A 81 15.76 12.11 0.41
N ILE A 82 15.34 13.30 0.84
CA ILE A 82 13.91 13.63 1.02
C ILE A 82 13.17 13.48 -0.31
N LEU A 83 13.70 14.04 -1.39
CA LEU A 83 13.09 13.94 -2.72
C LEU A 83 12.93 12.49 -3.18
N ILE A 84 13.96 11.67 -3.02
CA ILE A 84 13.91 10.24 -3.39
C ILE A 84 12.82 9.53 -2.58
N ILE A 85 12.75 9.75 -1.27
CA ILE A 85 11.72 9.15 -0.41
C ILE A 85 10.33 9.57 -0.87
N THR A 86 10.10 10.87 -1.08
CA THR A 86 8.80 11.40 -1.47
C THR A 86 8.34 10.83 -2.81
N VAL A 87 9.23 10.76 -3.80
CA VAL A 87 8.91 10.23 -5.13
C VAL A 87 8.61 8.73 -5.06
N LEU A 88 9.44 7.95 -4.36
CA LEU A 88 9.26 6.51 -4.22
C LEU A 88 7.97 6.15 -3.48
N TYR A 89 7.67 6.84 -2.37
CA TYR A 89 6.43 6.64 -1.62
C TYR A 89 5.21 7.06 -2.43
N SER A 90 5.26 8.23 -3.08
CA SER A 90 4.14 8.76 -3.85
C SER A 90 3.75 7.79 -4.99
N HIS A 91 4.71 7.34 -5.80
CA HIS A 91 4.40 6.49 -6.95
C HIS A 91 4.01 5.06 -6.58
N ARG A 92 4.63 4.47 -5.54
CA ARG A 92 4.37 3.07 -5.17
C ARG A 92 3.13 2.89 -4.27
N VAL A 93 2.58 3.96 -3.72
CA VAL A 93 1.40 3.92 -2.84
C VAL A 93 0.19 4.58 -3.49
N ALA A 94 0.31 5.78 -4.06
CA ALA A 94 -0.85 6.54 -4.56
C ALA A 94 -1.54 5.83 -5.74
N GLY A 95 -0.76 5.31 -6.69
CA GLY A 95 -1.30 4.60 -7.86
C GLY A 95 -2.11 3.35 -7.47
N PRO A 96 -1.56 2.46 -6.64
CA PRO A 96 -2.27 1.28 -6.14
C PRO A 96 -3.52 1.62 -5.32
N ILE A 97 -3.47 2.64 -4.46
CA ILE A 97 -4.64 3.10 -3.69
C ILE A 97 -5.75 3.58 -4.63
N TYR A 98 -5.40 4.34 -5.68
CA TYR A 98 -6.37 4.80 -6.65
C TYR A 98 -7.07 3.63 -7.36
N ARG A 99 -6.32 2.57 -7.70
CA ARG A 99 -6.89 1.35 -8.28
C ARG A 99 -7.83 0.62 -7.32
N LEU A 100 -7.47 0.50 -6.04
CA LEU A 100 -8.36 -0.07 -5.02
C LEU A 100 -9.64 0.75 -4.86
N ARG A 101 -9.55 2.08 -4.90
CA ARG A 101 -10.72 2.96 -4.86
C ARG A 101 -11.64 2.74 -6.05
N LEU A 102 -11.09 2.59 -7.26
CA LEU A 102 -11.88 2.31 -8.46
C LEU A 102 -12.55 0.94 -8.38
N PHE A 103 -11.83 -0.07 -7.89
CA PHE A 103 -12.38 -1.40 -7.64
C PHE A 103 -13.52 -1.37 -6.62
N ALA A 104 -13.35 -0.66 -5.49
CA ALA A 104 -14.41 -0.49 -4.50
C ALA A 104 -15.67 0.17 -5.09
N ARG A 105 -15.51 1.12 -6.01
CA ARG A 105 -16.65 1.71 -6.74
C ARG A 105 -17.35 0.70 -7.64
N GLN A 106 -16.61 -0.12 -8.38
CA GLN A 106 -17.18 -1.18 -9.20
C GLN A 106 -17.99 -2.18 -8.38
N VAL A 107 -17.44 -2.61 -7.23
CA VAL A 107 -18.13 -3.51 -6.30
C VAL A 107 -19.40 -2.87 -5.76
N ARG A 108 -19.35 -1.58 -5.36
CA ARG A 108 -20.52 -0.82 -4.92
C ARG A 108 -21.61 -0.75 -6.00
N ASP A 109 -21.21 -0.64 -7.26
CA ASP A 109 -22.13 -0.55 -8.40
C ASP A 109 -22.63 -1.95 -8.85
N GLY A 110 -22.29 -3.03 -8.11
CA GLY A 110 -22.80 -4.39 -8.30
C GLY A 110 -21.88 -5.33 -9.09
N GLU A 111 -20.70 -4.89 -9.51
CA GLU A 111 -19.76 -5.70 -10.30
C GLU A 111 -18.91 -6.64 -9.43
N VAL A 112 -19.55 -7.60 -8.75
CA VAL A 112 -18.88 -8.55 -7.83
C VAL A 112 -18.12 -9.69 -8.51
N GLY A 113 -18.11 -9.77 -9.85
CA GLY A 113 -17.39 -10.80 -10.61
C GLY A 113 -15.94 -10.45 -10.97
N LYS A 114 -15.49 -9.22 -10.67
CA LYS A 114 -14.15 -8.73 -11.03
C LYS A 114 -13.20 -8.86 -9.84
N ARG A 115 -11.90 -8.94 -10.14
CA ARG A 115 -10.81 -8.94 -9.15
C ARG A 115 -9.85 -7.79 -9.39
N VAL A 116 -9.27 -7.26 -8.33
CA VAL A 116 -8.20 -6.27 -8.39
C VAL A 116 -6.84 -6.94 -8.28
N ALA A 117 -5.94 -6.65 -9.22
CA ALA A 117 -4.56 -7.09 -9.20
C ALA A 117 -3.62 -5.87 -9.20
N LEU A 118 -2.72 -5.82 -8.22
CA LEU A 118 -1.68 -4.80 -8.13
C LEU A 118 -0.36 -5.32 -8.72
N ARG A 119 0.57 -4.41 -9.06
CA ARG A 119 1.88 -4.81 -9.57
C ARG A 119 2.70 -5.43 -8.43
N ARG A 120 3.60 -6.36 -8.76
CA ARG A 120 4.51 -6.99 -7.78
C ARG A 120 5.35 -6.00 -6.96
N THR A 121 5.55 -4.79 -7.50
CA THR A 121 6.30 -3.70 -6.87
C THR A 121 5.47 -2.84 -5.92
N ASP A 122 4.16 -3.04 -5.88
CA ASP A 122 3.23 -2.24 -5.09
C ASP A 122 3.15 -2.79 -3.66
N VAL A 123 3.12 -1.89 -2.68
CA VAL A 123 3.32 -2.23 -1.26
C VAL A 123 2.08 -2.86 -0.60
N ILE A 124 0.90 -2.54 -1.14
CA ILE A 124 -0.41 -2.86 -0.54
C ILE A 124 -1.09 -4.07 -1.20
N GLN A 125 -0.29 -5.00 -1.74
CA GLN A 125 -0.80 -6.26 -2.29
C GLN A 125 -1.65 -7.06 -1.30
N PRO A 126 -1.27 -7.20 -0.01
CA PRO A 126 -2.10 -7.92 0.96
C PRO A 126 -3.51 -7.31 1.09
N LEU A 127 -3.63 -5.98 1.01
CA LEU A 127 -4.93 -5.31 1.04
C LEU A 127 -5.77 -5.62 -0.21
N ALA A 128 -5.13 -5.70 -1.38
CA ALA A 128 -5.82 -6.10 -2.62
C ALA A 128 -6.35 -7.54 -2.52
N ASP A 129 -5.56 -8.45 -1.94
CA ASP A 129 -5.97 -9.83 -1.71
C ASP A 129 -7.16 -9.91 -0.77
N GLU A 130 -7.12 -9.20 0.37
CA GLU A 130 -8.26 -9.15 1.31
C GLU A 130 -9.53 -8.56 0.67
N MET A 131 -9.39 -7.52 -0.17
CA MET A 131 -10.53 -6.99 -0.93
C MET A 131 -11.10 -8.01 -1.91
N ASN A 132 -10.25 -8.81 -2.58
CA ASN A 132 -10.71 -9.88 -3.45
C ASN A 132 -11.45 -10.97 -2.66
N PHE A 133 -10.91 -11.40 -1.52
CA PHE A 133 -11.58 -12.38 -0.65
C PHE A 133 -12.95 -11.89 -0.16
N MET A 134 -13.06 -10.61 0.19
CA MET A 134 -14.34 -9.99 0.55
C MET A 134 -15.34 -10.06 -0.61
N VAL A 135 -14.92 -9.69 -1.81
CA VAL A 135 -15.77 -9.71 -3.01
C VAL A 135 -16.18 -11.13 -3.40
N ASP A 136 -15.27 -12.09 -3.31
CA ASP A 136 -15.58 -13.51 -3.51
C ASP A 136 -16.65 -13.99 -2.52
N GLY A 137 -16.57 -13.54 -1.27
CA GLY A 137 -17.59 -13.82 -0.25
C GLY A 137 -18.97 -13.28 -0.63
N PHE A 138 -19.03 -12.07 -1.18
CA PHE A 138 -20.30 -11.51 -1.69
C PHE A 138 -20.79 -12.28 -2.92
N HIS A 139 -19.91 -12.54 -3.89
CA HIS A 139 -20.26 -13.24 -5.12
C HIS A 139 -20.85 -14.62 -4.84
N ASN A 140 -20.21 -15.41 -3.98
CA ASN A 140 -20.68 -16.76 -3.61
C ASN A 140 -22.05 -16.73 -2.91
N THR A 141 -22.29 -15.73 -2.06
CA THR A 141 -23.60 -15.57 -1.42
C THR A 141 -24.67 -15.20 -2.45
N PHE A 142 -24.41 -14.20 -3.31
CA PHE A 142 -25.36 -13.78 -4.33
C PHE A 142 -25.66 -14.89 -5.34
N ASP A 143 -24.66 -15.68 -5.72
CA ASP A 143 -24.84 -16.84 -6.60
C ASP A 143 -25.70 -17.93 -5.92
N THR A 144 -25.48 -18.18 -4.63
CA THR A 144 -26.30 -19.14 -3.87
C THR A 144 -27.75 -18.66 -3.74
N ILE A 145 -27.96 -17.39 -3.41
CA ILE A 145 -29.31 -16.80 -3.36
C ILE A 145 -29.98 -16.91 -4.73
N SER A 146 -29.27 -16.55 -5.81
CA SER A 146 -29.82 -16.62 -7.18
C SER A 146 -30.22 -18.04 -7.57
N ARG A 147 -29.42 -19.05 -7.21
CA ARG A 147 -29.75 -20.47 -7.44
C ARG A 147 -30.96 -20.94 -6.64
N GLU A 148 -31.06 -20.55 -5.39
CA GLU A 148 -32.19 -20.92 -4.52
C GLU A 148 -33.49 -20.22 -4.99
N VAL A 149 -33.42 -18.96 -5.43
CA VAL A 149 -34.55 -18.25 -6.06
C VAL A 149 -34.99 -18.94 -7.36
N ALA A 150 -34.05 -19.31 -8.24
CA ALA A 150 -34.37 -20.06 -9.46
C ALA A 150 -35.00 -21.44 -9.16
N CYS A 151 -34.58 -22.10 -8.08
CA CYS A 151 -35.20 -23.33 -7.60
C CYS A 151 -36.65 -23.07 -7.19
N MET A 152 -36.89 -22.02 -6.41
CA MET A 152 -38.22 -21.62 -5.96
C MET A 152 -39.15 -21.31 -7.14
N GLU A 153 -38.69 -20.57 -8.14
CA GLU A 153 -39.46 -20.29 -9.37
C GLU A 153 -39.83 -21.58 -10.13
N ASN A 154 -38.93 -22.56 -10.19
CA ASN A 154 -39.20 -23.84 -10.82
C ASN A 154 -40.24 -24.68 -10.05
N VAL A 155 -40.23 -24.61 -8.71
CA VAL A 155 -41.25 -25.27 -7.87
C VAL A 155 -42.62 -24.61 -8.08
N ILE A 156 -42.67 -23.28 -8.14
CA ILE A 156 -43.91 -22.54 -8.42
C ILE A 156 -44.48 -22.90 -9.79
N LYS A 157 -43.65 -22.97 -10.85
CA LYS A 157 -44.11 -23.39 -12.18
C LYS A 157 -44.70 -24.80 -12.21
N LYS A 158 -44.11 -25.74 -11.44
CA LYS A 158 -44.63 -27.10 -11.31
C LYS A 158 -46.01 -27.14 -10.64
N LEU A 159 -46.21 -26.31 -9.61
CA LEU A 159 -47.50 -26.14 -8.94
C LEU A 159 -48.58 -25.62 -9.90
N GLU A 160 -48.26 -24.61 -10.71
CA GLU A 160 -49.19 -24.04 -11.69
C GLU A 160 -49.57 -25.04 -12.80
N SER A 161 -48.65 -25.94 -13.17
CA SER A 161 -48.88 -26.96 -14.21
C SER A 161 -49.76 -28.15 -13.79
N GLY A 162 -50.41 -28.09 -12.62
CA GLY A 162 -51.39 -29.09 -12.17
C GLY A 162 -50.79 -30.27 -11.38
N GLY A 163 -49.60 -30.11 -10.79
CA GLY A 163 -48.91 -31.15 -10.03
C GLY A 163 -49.69 -31.62 -8.79
N GLN A 164 -49.94 -32.94 -8.70
CA GLN A 164 -50.30 -33.58 -7.43
C GLN A 164 -49.08 -33.54 -6.50
N GLY A 165 -49.24 -33.06 -5.26
CA GLY A 165 -48.13 -32.91 -4.30
C GLY A 165 -47.97 -31.51 -3.67
N GLY A 166 -49.04 -30.73 -3.56
CA GLY A 166 -48.99 -29.36 -3.04
C GLY A 166 -48.31 -29.22 -1.67
N GLU A 167 -48.52 -30.18 -0.75
CA GLU A 167 -47.83 -30.17 0.55
C GLU A 167 -46.31 -30.40 0.44
N GLU A 168 -45.85 -31.22 -0.51
CA GLU A 168 -44.43 -31.49 -0.73
C GLU A 168 -43.72 -30.25 -1.29
N HIS A 169 -44.33 -29.61 -2.28
CA HIS A 169 -43.82 -28.37 -2.86
C HIS A 169 -43.84 -27.20 -1.87
N LEU A 170 -44.85 -27.10 -0.99
CA LEU A 170 -44.87 -26.10 0.09
C LEU A 170 -43.72 -26.30 1.08
N ARG A 171 -43.39 -27.55 1.45
CA ARG A 171 -42.22 -27.86 2.29
C ARG A 171 -40.91 -27.51 1.59
N GLU A 172 -40.79 -27.73 0.29
CA GLU A 172 -39.61 -27.33 -0.48
C GLU A 172 -39.43 -25.80 -0.48
N ILE A 173 -40.51 -25.04 -0.69
CA ILE A 173 -40.48 -23.57 -0.66
C ILE A 173 -40.09 -23.07 0.75
N GLU A 174 -40.67 -23.63 1.81
CA GLU A 174 -40.32 -23.27 3.18
C GLU A 174 -38.84 -23.54 3.48
N LYS A 175 -38.31 -24.67 3.00
CA LYS A 175 -36.89 -25.01 3.13
C LYS A 175 -35.99 -24.03 2.38
N ILE A 176 -36.36 -23.64 1.16
CA ILE A 176 -35.62 -22.65 0.36
C ILE A 176 -35.62 -21.28 1.06
N SER A 177 -36.79 -20.82 1.52
CA SER A 177 -36.94 -19.57 2.27
C SER A 177 -36.09 -19.58 3.55
N GLY A 178 -36.09 -20.69 4.29
CA GLY A 178 -35.25 -20.87 5.48
C GLY A 178 -33.76 -20.77 5.19
N LYS A 179 -33.28 -21.37 4.09
CA LYS A 179 -31.87 -21.22 3.67
C LYS A 179 -31.50 -19.79 3.31
N ILE A 180 -32.35 -19.09 2.55
CA ILE A 180 -32.11 -17.70 2.16
C ILE A 180 -32.08 -16.81 3.41
N SER A 181 -33.03 -17.00 4.33
CA SER A 181 -33.07 -16.28 5.61
C SER A 181 -31.79 -16.49 6.43
N PHE A 182 -31.33 -17.74 6.55
CA PHE A 182 -30.07 -18.07 7.22
C PHE A 182 -28.84 -17.42 6.55
N LEU A 183 -28.81 -17.35 5.21
CA LEU A 183 -27.74 -16.67 4.48
C LEU A 183 -27.75 -15.16 4.72
N LEU A 184 -28.92 -14.54 4.85
CA LEU A 184 -29.05 -13.11 5.13
C LEU A 184 -28.68 -12.77 6.59
N GLU A 185 -28.99 -13.65 7.54
CA GLU A 185 -28.62 -13.49 8.96
C GLU A 185 -27.11 -13.35 9.14
N LYS A 186 -26.31 -14.06 8.31
CA LYS A 186 -24.84 -13.94 8.29
C LYS A 186 -24.36 -12.49 8.09
N TYR A 187 -25.12 -11.67 7.37
CA TYR A 187 -24.78 -10.28 7.08
C TYR A 187 -25.33 -9.29 8.10
N LYS A 188 -26.00 -9.77 9.17
CA LYS A 188 -26.67 -8.95 10.19
C LYS A 188 -27.62 -7.91 9.57
N LEU A 189 -28.30 -8.30 8.49
CA LEU A 189 -29.35 -7.53 7.85
C LEU A 189 -30.68 -7.69 8.57
#